data_AF-A0A971XE87-F1
#
_entry.id   AF-A0A971XE87-F1
#
_cell.length_a   1.000
_cell.length_b   1.000
_cell.length_c   1.000
_cell.angle_alpha   90.00
_cell.angle_beta   90.00
_cell.angle_gamma   90.00
#
_symmetry.space_group_name_H-M   'P 1'
#
loop_
_entity.id
_entity.type
_entity.pdbx_description
1 polymer ?
#
loop_
_entity_poly.entity_id
_entity_poly.type
_entity_poly.pdbx_seq_one_letter_code
_entity_poly.pdbx_strand_id
1 'polypeptide(L)'
;MKENCNIVKDLLPLYAENLLSDDSKKYVRDHLEDCDDCKEELEKMECIYAIENDTDILPLKSIVKKLNNKKKEVTATVLITVMMFFVIFNSYYYTEEYVKYSDGLIKFFVSPNGQVELAFNEKANTCRIATFKDGKDGYVYEVIGRNSLANKIRGLLNMLVKLITDWPVIDLY
;
A
#
# COMPACT_ATOMS: atom_id res chain seq x y z
N MET A 1 -40.23 -54.11 4.44
CA MET A 1 -41.46 -53.36 4.73
C MET A 1 -41.67 -52.36 3.58
N LYS A 2 -42.60 -52.62 2.64
CA LYS A 2 -42.73 -51.84 1.39
C LYS A 2 -43.72 -50.66 1.46
N GLU A 3 -44.38 -50.44 2.59
CA GLU A 3 -45.58 -49.59 2.62
C GLU A 3 -45.33 -48.07 2.47
N ASN A 4 -44.09 -47.59 2.61
CA ASN A 4 -43.77 -46.17 2.54
C ASN A 4 -42.71 -45.79 1.49
N CYS A 5 -42.43 -46.68 0.51
CA CYS A 5 -41.39 -46.41 -0.50
C CYS A 5 -41.66 -45.11 -1.29
N ASN A 6 -42.92 -44.82 -1.62
CA ASN A 6 -43.27 -43.59 -2.34
C ASN A 6 -42.92 -42.33 -1.55
N ILE A 7 -43.20 -42.33 -0.24
CA ILE A 7 -42.86 -41.21 0.64
C ILE A 7 -41.34 -41.02 0.70
N VAL A 8 -40.59 -42.12 0.81
CA VAL A 8 -39.13 -42.06 0.85
C VAL A 8 -38.56 -41.52 -0.47
N LYS A 9 -39.07 -41.99 -1.61
CA LYS A 9 -38.66 -41.50 -2.95
C LYS A 9 -38.89 -40.00 -3.12
N ASP A 10 -40.01 -39.48 -2.63
CA ASP A 10 -40.29 -38.03 -2.66
C ASP A 10 -39.31 -37.23 -1.78
N LEU A 11 -38.76 -37.86 -0.73
CA LEU A 11 -37.80 -37.25 0.19
C LEU A 11 -36.33 -37.46 -0.23
N LEU A 12 -36.03 -38.42 -1.12
CA LEU A 12 -34.66 -38.74 -1.56
C LEU A 12 -33.90 -37.53 -2.11
N PRO A 13 -34.48 -36.64 -2.95
CA PRO A 13 -33.76 -35.46 -3.44
C PRO A 13 -33.32 -34.55 -2.29
N LEU A 14 -34.22 -34.30 -1.33
CA LEU A 14 -33.94 -33.48 -0.14
C LEU A 14 -32.96 -34.17 0.81
N TYR A 15 -32.96 -35.50 0.87
CA TYR A 15 -32.01 -36.30 1.63
C TYR A 15 -30.60 -36.19 1.03
N ALA A 16 -30.46 -36.32 -0.30
CA ALA A 16 -29.18 -36.19 -1.02
C ALA A 16 -28.57 -34.78 -0.85
N GLU A 17 -29.40 -33.74 -0.83
CA GLU A 17 -28.97 -32.35 -0.57
C GLU A 17 -28.80 -32.04 0.94
N ASN A 18 -29.00 -33.02 1.82
CA ASN A 18 -28.92 -32.86 3.27
C ASN A 18 -29.87 -31.80 3.88
N LEU A 19 -30.99 -31.49 3.22
CA LEU A 19 -31.95 -30.44 3.62
C LEU A 19 -33.08 -30.91 4.54
N LEU A 20 -33.18 -32.21 4.80
CA LEU A 20 -34.16 -32.76 5.74
C LEU A 20 -33.82 -32.43 7.20
N SER A 21 -34.84 -32.33 8.05
CA SER A 21 -34.65 -32.30 9.51
C SER A 21 -34.07 -33.64 10.01
N ASP A 22 -33.43 -33.63 11.18
CA ASP A 22 -32.75 -34.81 11.71
C ASP A 22 -33.70 -36.02 11.91
N ASP A 23 -34.93 -35.76 12.36
CA ASP A 23 -35.96 -36.79 12.52
C ASP A 23 -36.33 -37.45 11.17
N SER A 24 -36.52 -36.63 10.13
CA SER A 24 -36.84 -37.10 8.77
C SER A 24 -35.65 -37.81 8.12
N LYS A 25 -34.42 -37.35 8.37
CA LYS A 25 -33.19 -38.02 7.91
C LYS A 25 -33.05 -39.42 8.51
N LYS A 26 -33.36 -39.56 9.81
CA LYS A 26 -33.31 -40.85 10.48
C LYS A 26 -34.33 -41.83 9.88
N TYR A 27 -35.56 -41.36 9.66
CA TYR A 27 -36.61 -42.15 9.02
C TYR A 27 -36.21 -42.67 7.63
N VAL A 28 -35.67 -41.80 6.77
CA VAL A 28 -35.21 -42.19 5.42
C VAL A 28 -34.05 -43.19 5.50
N ARG A 29 -33.11 -42.98 6.43
CA ARG A 29 -31.96 -43.88 6.63
C ARG A 29 -32.40 -45.27 7.05
N ASP A 30 -33.27 -45.37 8.05
CA ASP A 30 -33.80 -46.64 8.55
C ASP A 30 -34.53 -47.40 7.42
N HIS A 31 -35.18 -46.68 6.50
CA HIS A 31 -35.81 -47.31 5.32
C HIS A 31 -34.80 -47.81 4.28
N LEU A 32 -33.71 -47.08 4.05
CA LEU A 32 -32.66 -47.45 3.08
C LEU A 32 -31.86 -48.68 3.53
N GLU A 33 -31.84 -49.00 4.82
CA GLU A 33 -31.23 -50.24 5.34
C GLU A 33 -32.03 -51.49 4.94
N ASP A 34 -33.35 -51.36 4.81
CA ASP A 34 -34.29 -52.46 4.55
C ASP A 34 -34.86 -52.49 3.13
N CYS A 35 -34.51 -51.53 2.26
CA CYS A 35 -35.08 -51.38 0.92
C CYS A 35 -34.04 -51.10 -0.17
N ASP A 36 -33.68 -52.14 -0.93
CA ASP A 36 -32.76 -52.04 -2.07
C ASP A 36 -33.28 -51.15 -3.20
N ASP A 37 -34.60 -51.17 -3.47
CA ASP A 37 -35.24 -50.37 -4.52
C ASP A 37 -34.99 -48.85 -4.32
N CYS A 38 -35.11 -48.37 -3.07
CA CYS A 38 -34.89 -46.96 -2.75
C CYS A 38 -33.40 -46.58 -2.73
N LYS A 39 -32.52 -47.55 -2.44
CA LYS A 39 -31.07 -47.35 -2.44
C LYS A 39 -30.52 -47.18 -3.86
N GLU A 40 -30.99 -47.99 -4.81
CA GLU A 40 -30.60 -47.86 -6.22
C GLU A 40 -31.03 -46.51 -6.81
N GLU A 41 -32.18 -46.00 -6.37
CA GLU A 41 -32.70 -44.70 -6.80
C GLU A 41 -31.87 -43.53 -6.26
N LEU A 42 -31.43 -43.61 -4.99
CA LEU A 42 -30.49 -42.65 -4.41
C LEU A 42 -29.16 -42.62 -5.16
N GLU A 43 -28.57 -43.78 -5.46
CA GLU A 43 -27.29 -43.88 -6.19
C GLU A 43 -27.38 -43.27 -7.61
N LYS A 44 -28.51 -43.45 -8.30
CA LYS A 44 -28.76 -42.82 -9.61
C LYS A 44 -28.80 -41.30 -9.50
N MET A 45 -29.43 -40.75 -8.46
CA MET A 45 -29.50 -39.31 -8.24
C MET A 45 -28.12 -38.72 -7.89
N GLU A 46 -27.34 -39.39 -7.04
CA GLU A 46 -25.99 -38.97 -6.65
C GLU A 46 -25.03 -38.96 -7.86
N CYS A 47 -25.13 -39.94 -8.76
CA CYS A 47 -24.35 -39.96 -10.01
C CYS A 47 -24.66 -38.76 -10.92
N ILE A 48 -25.93 -38.38 -11.06
CA ILE A 48 -26.34 -37.24 -11.90
C ILE A 48 -25.82 -35.93 -11.29
N TYR A 49 -25.95 -35.77 -9.97
CA TYR A 49 -25.48 -34.58 -9.25
C TYR A 49 -23.95 -34.42 -9.30
N ALA A 50 -23.20 -35.53 -9.25
CA ALA A 50 -21.75 -35.52 -9.38
C ALA A 50 -21.29 -35.04 -10.77
N ILE A 51 -22.00 -35.44 -11.83
CA ILE A 51 -21.69 -35.05 -13.21
C ILE A 51 -21.98 -33.57 -13.44
N GLU A 52 -23.14 -33.08 -12.98
CA GLU A 52 -23.56 -31.68 -13.17
C GLU A 52 -22.63 -30.69 -12.44
N ASN A 53 -22.29 -31.00 -11.20
CA ASN A 53 -21.32 -30.19 -10.43
C ASN A 53 -19.95 -30.15 -11.09
N ASP A 54 -19.40 -31.28 -11.54
CA ASP A 54 -18.05 -31.26 -12.12
C ASP A 54 -18.01 -30.39 -13.40
N THR A 55 -19.09 -30.35 -14.19
CA THR A 55 -19.19 -29.46 -15.36
C THR A 55 -19.37 -27.99 -15.03
N ASP A 56 -20.08 -27.63 -13.96
CA ASP A 56 -20.39 -26.22 -13.64
C ASP A 56 -19.31 -25.51 -12.81
N ILE A 57 -18.51 -26.25 -12.01
CA ILE A 57 -17.45 -25.63 -11.19
C ILE A 57 -16.17 -25.34 -12.02
N LEU A 58 -15.92 -26.11 -13.08
CA LEU A 58 -14.76 -25.96 -13.98
C LEU A 58 -14.68 -24.58 -14.67
N PRO A 59 -15.75 -24.05 -15.31
CA PRO A 59 -15.68 -22.75 -15.98
C PRO A 59 -15.45 -21.59 -14.99
N LEU A 60 -16.09 -21.62 -13.81
CA LEU A 60 -15.96 -20.58 -12.78
C LEU A 60 -14.52 -20.47 -12.24
N LYS A 61 -13.88 -21.60 -11.95
CA LYS A 61 -12.51 -21.62 -11.42
C LYS A 61 -11.51 -21.00 -12.40
N SER A 62 -11.71 -21.18 -13.70
CA SER A 62 -10.85 -20.60 -14.74
C SER A 62 -11.01 -19.08 -14.88
N ILE A 63 -12.23 -18.56 -14.71
CA ILE A 63 -12.54 -17.13 -14.77
C ILE A 63 -11.94 -16.40 -13.57
N VAL A 64 -12.11 -16.94 -12.36
CA VAL A 64 -11.53 -16.37 -11.12
C VAL A 64 -10.00 -16.33 -11.20
N LYS A 65 -9.37 -17.37 -11.74
CA LYS A 65 -7.90 -17.42 -11.93
C LYS A 65 -7.42 -16.35 -12.91
N LYS A 66 -8.12 -16.16 -14.03
CA LYS A 66 -7.80 -15.09 -15.01
C LYS A 66 -7.96 -13.70 -14.39
N LEU A 67 -9.03 -13.47 -13.62
CA LEU A 67 -9.29 -12.21 -12.95
C LEU A 67 -8.20 -11.86 -11.92
N ASN A 68 -7.79 -12.84 -11.10
CA ASN A 68 -6.75 -12.65 -10.10
C ASN A 68 -5.37 -12.42 -10.72
N ASN A 69 -5.05 -13.07 -11.83
CA ASN A 69 -3.81 -12.82 -12.55
C ASN A 69 -3.78 -11.41 -13.16
N LYS A 70 -4.90 -10.94 -13.72
CA LYS A 70 -5.03 -9.56 -14.22
C LYS A 70 -4.94 -8.51 -13.11
N LYS A 71 -5.53 -8.77 -11.94
CA LYS A 71 -5.36 -7.91 -10.75
C LYS A 71 -3.89 -7.81 -10.34
N LYS A 72 -3.16 -8.93 -10.29
CA LYS A 72 -1.72 -8.93 -9.97
C LYS A 72 -0.89 -8.14 -10.98
N GLU A 73 -1.18 -8.26 -12.27
CA GLU A 73 -0.51 -7.52 -13.35
C GLU A 73 -0.70 -6.00 -13.20
N VAL A 74 -1.93 -5.56 -12.94
CA VAL A 74 -2.27 -4.14 -12.71
C VAL A 74 -1.64 -3.60 -11.41
N THR A 75 -1.70 -4.37 -10.32
CA THR A 75 -1.09 -3.96 -9.05
C THR A 75 0.43 -3.81 -9.18
N ALA A 76 1.10 -4.73 -9.88
CA ALA A 76 2.54 -4.64 -10.13
C ALA A 76 2.91 -3.40 -10.94
N THR A 77 2.16 -3.07 -11.99
CA THR A 77 2.42 -1.88 -12.80
C THR A 77 2.24 -0.59 -12.00
N VAL A 78 1.19 -0.49 -11.18
CA VAL A 78 0.98 0.67 -10.29
C VAL A 78 2.09 0.81 -9.26
N LEU A 79 2.56 -0.29 -8.67
CA LEU A 79 3.68 -0.23 -7.72
C LEU A 79 4.96 0.28 -8.37
N ILE A 80 5.28 -0.19 -9.59
CA ILE A 80 6.47 0.24 -10.32
C ILE A 80 6.40 1.74 -10.63
N THR A 81 5.25 2.24 -11.10
CA THR A 81 5.11 3.67 -11.42
C THR A 81 5.27 4.54 -10.19
N VAL A 82 4.63 4.18 -9.07
CA VAL A 82 4.78 4.89 -7.78
C VAL A 82 6.23 4.90 -7.30
N MET A 83 6.92 3.77 -7.40
CA MET A 83 8.33 3.66 -7.00
C MET A 83 9.24 4.52 -7.88
N MET A 84 8.95 4.60 -9.18
CA MET A 84 9.69 5.47 -10.11
C MET A 84 9.52 6.95 -9.77
N PHE A 85 8.29 7.39 -9.48
CA PHE A 85 8.05 8.77 -9.01
C PHE A 85 8.75 9.07 -7.70
N PHE A 86 8.79 8.11 -6.77
CA PHE A 86 9.50 8.26 -5.50
C PHE A 86 11.00 8.47 -5.72
N VAL A 87 11.64 7.70 -6.60
CA VAL A 87 13.06 7.87 -6.93
C VAL A 87 13.33 9.24 -7.55
N ILE A 88 12.49 9.69 -8.49
CA ILE A 88 12.63 11.01 -9.12
C ILE A 88 12.46 12.12 -8.08
N PHE A 89 11.46 12.01 -7.21
CA PHE A 89 11.22 12.98 -6.13
C PHE A 89 12.41 13.07 -5.17
N ASN A 90 12.96 11.93 -4.75
CA ASN A 90 14.17 11.89 -3.93
C ASN A 90 15.34 12.53 -4.67
N SER A 91 15.59 12.17 -5.93
CA SER A 91 16.66 12.76 -6.73
C SER A 91 16.57 14.28 -6.77
N TYR A 92 15.37 14.83 -6.95
CA TYR A 92 15.13 16.28 -6.93
C TYR A 92 15.30 16.90 -5.52
N TYR A 93 14.93 16.18 -4.47
CA TYR A 93 15.12 16.63 -3.08
C TYR A 93 16.61 16.70 -2.70
N TYR A 94 17.42 15.76 -3.19
CA TYR A 94 18.85 15.66 -2.89
C TYR A 94 19.75 16.50 -3.80
N THR A 95 19.24 17.17 -4.84
CA THR A 95 20.08 18.13 -5.58
C THR A 95 20.44 19.31 -4.68
N GLU A 96 21.69 19.35 -4.22
CA GLU A 96 22.28 20.49 -3.52
C GLU A 96 22.66 21.55 -4.56
N GLU A 97 22.09 22.75 -4.46
CA GLU A 97 22.55 23.90 -5.25
C GLU A 97 23.70 24.59 -4.51
N TYR A 98 24.82 24.77 -5.22
CA TYR A 98 25.91 25.61 -4.74
C TYR A 98 25.51 27.09 -4.82
N VAL A 99 25.63 27.81 -3.71
CA VAL A 99 25.35 29.25 -3.70
C VAL A 99 26.54 29.94 -4.34
N LYS A 100 26.35 30.49 -5.55
CA LYS A 100 27.36 31.33 -6.20
C LYS A 100 27.66 32.54 -5.31
N TYR A 101 28.94 32.86 -5.14
CA TYR A 101 29.36 34.02 -4.36
C TYR A 101 28.73 35.30 -4.93
N SER A 102 28.17 36.13 -4.05
CA SER A 102 27.60 37.44 -4.32
C SER A 102 27.95 38.38 -3.17
N ASP A 103 28.16 39.66 -3.46
CA ASP A 103 28.52 40.66 -2.46
C ASP A 103 27.49 40.71 -1.31
N GLY A 104 27.98 40.67 -0.07
CA GLY A 104 27.15 40.66 1.14
C GLY A 104 26.68 39.27 1.63
N LEU A 105 27.14 38.16 1.01
CA LEU A 105 26.89 36.81 1.52
C LEU A 105 27.63 36.49 2.82
N ILE A 106 28.84 37.04 2.98
CA ILE A 106 29.72 36.81 4.12
C ILE A 106 30.03 38.16 4.75
N LYS A 107 29.83 38.27 6.07
CA LYS A 107 30.26 39.40 6.89
C LYS A 107 31.29 38.92 7.90
N PHE A 108 32.37 39.67 8.03
CA PHE A 108 33.44 39.40 8.97
C PHE A 108 33.28 40.32 10.18
N PHE A 109 33.27 39.74 11.37
CA PHE A 109 33.29 40.46 12.63
C PHE A 109 34.58 40.11 13.36
N VAL A 110 35.40 41.11 13.69
CA VAL A 110 36.58 40.92 14.51
C VAL A 110 36.19 41.23 15.95
N SER A 111 36.14 40.20 16.77
CA SER A 111 35.77 40.32 18.17
C SER A 111 36.96 40.90 18.96
N PRO A 112 36.74 41.69 20.02
CA PRO A 112 37.81 42.38 20.76
C PRO A 112 38.89 41.46 21.36
N ASN A 113 38.58 40.17 21.47
CA ASN A 113 39.48 39.10 21.92
C ASN A 113 40.39 38.53 20.82
N GLY A 114 40.36 39.10 19.61
CA GLY A 114 41.17 38.67 18.46
C GLY A 114 40.58 37.50 17.66
N GLN A 115 39.36 37.04 17.99
CA GLN A 115 38.66 36.02 17.21
C GLN A 115 37.95 36.64 16.01
N VAL A 116 38.01 35.96 14.86
CA VAL A 116 37.28 36.35 13.65
C VAL A 116 36.02 35.51 13.56
N GLU A 117 34.87 36.15 13.69
CA GLU A 117 33.55 35.56 13.50
C GLU A 117 33.06 35.81 12.07
N LEU A 118 32.54 34.76 11.44
CA LEU A 118 31.98 34.78 10.09
C LEU A 118 30.47 34.67 10.19
N ALA A 119 29.74 35.68 9.74
CA ALA A 119 28.29 35.63 9.63
C ALA A 119 27.87 35.46 8.16
N PHE A 120 27.07 34.43 7.92
CA PHE A 120 26.49 34.16 6.61
C PHE A 120 25.07 34.71 6.55
N ASN A 121 24.67 35.24 5.40
CA ASN A 121 23.27 35.59 5.15
C ASN A 121 22.41 34.31 5.07
N GLU A 122 21.10 34.40 5.33
CA GLU A 122 20.10 33.30 5.29
C GLU A 122 20.09 32.46 4.01
N LYS A 123 20.78 32.92 2.97
CA LYS A 123 20.94 32.21 1.68
C LYS A 123 21.87 30.99 1.75
N ALA A 124 22.78 30.91 2.73
CA ALA A 124 23.70 29.78 2.91
C ALA A 124 23.43 29.08 4.25
N ASN A 125 22.85 27.86 4.19
CA ASN A 125 22.39 27.13 5.38
C ASN A 125 23.40 26.10 5.90
N THR A 126 24.35 25.67 5.07
CA THR A 126 25.47 24.84 5.51
C THR A 126 26.75 25.37 4.90
N CYS A 127 27.79 25.43 5.72
CA CYS A 127 29.08 26.00 5.36
C CYS A 127 30.17 24.98 5.66
N ARG A 128 31.07 24.78 4.69
CA ARG A 128 32.36 24.13 4.93
C ARG A 128 33.46 25.16 4.74
N ILE A 129 34.32 25.26 5.74
CA ILE A 129 35.51 26.10 5.71
C ILE A 129 36.70 25.15 5.53
N ALA A 130 37.40 25.28 4.41
CA ALA A 130 38.68 24.61 4.19
C ALA A 130 39.81 25.61 4.38
N THR A 131 40.87 25.21 5.07
CA THR A 131 42.05 26.03 5.30
C THR A 131 43.21 25.52 4.47
N PHE A 132 43.82 26.43 3.72
CA PHE A 132 45.01 26.19 2.95
C PHE A 132 46.11 27.10 3.46
N LYS A 133 47.31 26.52 3.67
CA LYS A 133 48.48 27.30 4.03
C LYS A 133 49.13 27.79 2.73
N ASP A 134 49.06 29.09 2.48
CA ASP A 134 49.63 29.68 1.28
C ASP A 134 51.04 30.20 1.60
N GLY A 135 52.05 29.40 1.25
CA GLY A 135 53.46 29.78 1.39
C GLY A 135 53.86 30.28 2.78
N LYS A 136 54.70 31.33 2.79
CA LYS A 136 55.27 31.91 4.03
C LYS A 136 54.37 32.95 4.71
N ASP A 137 53.36 33.48 4.03
CA ASP A 137 52.69 34.73 4.45
C ASP A 137 51.16 34.64 4.50
N GLY A 138 50.59 33.53 4.99
CA GLY A 138 49.20 33.53 5.44
C GLY A 138 48.45 32.20 5.39
N TYR A 139 47.19 32.27 5.84
CA TYR A 139 46.19 31.21 5.69
C TYR A 139 45.10 31.71 4.74
N VAL A 140 44.79 30.89 3.72
CA VAL A 140 43.67 31.12 2.81
C VAL A 140 42.51 30.23 3.26
N TYR A 141 41.33 30.82 3.40
CA TYR A 141 40.11 30.12 3.79
C TYR A 141 39.18 30.03 2.58
N GLU A 142 38.86 28.81 2.13
CA GLU A 142 37.83 28.58 1.12
C GLU A 142 36.51 28.25 1.84
N VAL A 143 35.47 28.98 1.48
CA VAL A 143 34.18 28.93 2.17
C VAL A 143 33.10 28.50 1.19
N ILE A 144 32.64 27.26 1.32
CA ILE A 144 31.64 26.67 0.42
C ILE A 144 30.28 26.67 1.11
N GLY A 145 29.39 27.55 0.64
CA GLY A 145 28.00 27.62 1.06
C GLY A 145 27.09 26.74 0.19
N ARG A 146 26.30 25.86 0.81
CA ARG A 146 25.29 25.04 0.12
C ARG A 146 23.88 25.43 0.52
N ASN A 147 22.97 25.40 -0.45
CA ASN A 147 21.54 25.55 -0.23
C ASN A 147 20.82 24.32 -0.78
N SER A 148 20.02 23.65 0.05
CA SER A 148 19.25 22.47 -0.37
C SER A 148 17.80 22.86 -0.63
N LEU A 149 17.27 22.41 -1.77
CA LEU A 149 15.88 22.63 -2.16
C LEU A 149 14.89 22.01 -1.15
N ALA A 150 15.31 20.99 -0.42
CA ALA A 150 14.66 20.41 0.76
C ALA A 150 14.15 21.46 1.75
N ASN A 151 14.94 22.51 1.98
CA ASN A 151 14.63 23.58 2.92
C ASN A 151 13.79 24.69 2.28
N LYS A 152 13.86 24.89 0.96
CA LYS A 152 12.95 25.80 0.23
C LYS A 152 11.51 25.26 0.29
N ILE A 153 11.36 23.94 0.18
CA ILE A 153 10.09 23.24 0.36
C ILE A 153 9.64 23.28 1.83
N ARG A 154 10.54 23.10 2.82
CA ARG A 154 10.19 23.33 4.24
C ARG A 154 9.77 24.76 4.52
N GLY A 155 10.41 25.77 3.93
CA GLY A 155 10.03 27.17 4.08
C GLY A 155 8.62 27.43 3.54
N LEU A 156 8.31 26.87 2.36
CA LEU A 156 6.96 26.90 1.77
C LEU A 156 5.93 26.14 2.61
N LEU A 157 6.27 24.95 3.11
CA LEU A 157 5.43 24.19 4.02
C LEU A 157 5.18 24.94 5.33
N ASN A 158 6.21 25.52 5.95
CA ASN A 158 6.07 26.31 7.16
C ASN A 158 5.26 27.59 6.90
N MET A 159 5.40 28.21 5.73
CA MET A 159 4.59 29.35 5.33
C MET A 159 3.11 28.97 5.13
N LEU A 160 2.84 27.82 4.50
CA LEU A 160 1.50 27.28 4.32
C LEU A 160 0.89 26.83 5.66
N VAL A 161 1.65 26.16 6.50
CA VAL A 161 1.24 25.80 7.87
C VAL A 161 0.91 27.07 8.65
N LYS A 162 1.74 28.11 8.56
CA LYS A 162 1.49 29.39 9.21
C LYS A 162 0.23 30.10 8.68
N LEU A 163 -0.03 30.04 7.37
CA LEU A 163 -1.28 30.51 6.76
C LEU A 163 -2.53 29.74 7.23
N ILE A 164 -2.38 28.46 7.55
CA ILE A 164 -3.46 27.61 8.06
C ILE A 164 -3.66 27.82 9.57
N THR A 165 -2.58 27.99 10.34
CA THR A 165 -2.62 28.16 11.80
C THR A 165 -2.93 29.59 12.24
N ASP A 166 -2.52 30.60 11.47
CA ASP A 166 -2.84 32.01 11.72
C ASP A 166 -4.17 32.43 11.07
N TRP A 167 -4.97 31.47 10.58
CA TRP A 167 -6.32 31.76 10.09
C TRP A 167 -7.15 32.32 11.25
N PRO A 168 -7.68 33.55 11.16
CA PRO A 168 -8.38 34.17 12.27
C PRO A 168 -9.59 33.30 12.58
N VAL A 169 -9.59 32.69 13.77
CA VAL A 169 -10.79 32.11 14.35
C VAL A 169 -11.77 33.27 14.43
N ILE A 170 -12.76 33.26 13.55
CA ILE A 170 -13.86 34.22 13.58
C ILE A 170 -14.59 33.91 14.89
N ASP A 171 -14.31 34.70 15.92
CA ASP A 171 -15.08 34.74 17.15
C ASP A 171 -16.49 35.20 16.77
N LEU A 172 -17.40 34.23 16.61
CA LEU A 172 -18.84 34.47 16.55
C LEU A 172 -19.34 34.76 17.97
N TYR A 173 -19.39 36.05 18.31
CA TYR A 173 -20.31 36.60 19.30
C TYR A 173 -21.57 37.13 18.62
#